data_AF-A0AAV9YZB3-F1
#
_entry.id   AF-A0AAV9YZB3-F1
#
_cell.length_a   1.000
_cell.length_b   1.000
_cell.length_c   1.000
_cell.angle_alpha   90.00
_cell.angle_beta   90.00
_cell.angle_gamma   90.00
#
_symmetry.space_group_name_H-M   'P 1'
#
loop_
_entity.id
_entity.type
_entity.pdbx_description
1 polymer ?
#
loop_
_entity_poly.entity_id
_entity_poly.type
_entity_poly.pdbx_seq_one_letter_code
_entity_poly.pdbx_strand_id
1 'polypeptide(L)'
;VRNARGGKGKTRAWDGVKTKDLEVRSSVQVYEHARAALHRMGLGARWQPIKKEDLAMPGDITEANRTGQRSSTLPWFWRLDDGSAIDKIEGSNVMGEVYRVNWLRAKARVARWMEETNIVENEMRWTINSFKNLAQKWTNEEKKAADRQERGLQSYSGGAI
;
A
#
# COMPACT_ATOMS: atom_id res chain seq x y z
N VAL A 1 1.62 -8.54 -14.74
CA VAL A 1 1.00 -7.41 -13.99
C VAL A 1 -0.52 -7.54 -14.09
N ARG A 2 -1.24 -7.66 -12.97
CA ARG A 2 -2.72 -7.65 -12.96
C ARG A 2 -3.20 -6.21 -12.83
N ASN A 3 -4.21 -5.84 -13.61
CA ASN A 3 -4.75 -4.48 -13.68
C ASN A 3 -5.50 -4.10 -12.39
N ALA A 4 -5.41 -2.83 -11.99
CA ALA A 4 -6.40 -2.24 -11.09
C ALA A 4 -7.78 -2.31 -11.75
N ARG A 5 -8.81 -2.72 -10.99
CA ARG A 5 -10.20 -2.80 -11.47
C ARG A 5 -10.64 -1.41 -11.95
N GLY A 6 -10.80 -1.24 -13.26
CA GLY A 6 -11.49 -0.08 -13.87
C GLY A 6 -10.79 0.62 -15.04
N GLY A 7 -9.47 0.47 -15.21
CA GLY A 7 -8.73 1.18 -16.28
C GLY A 7 -8.35 0.27 -17.44
N LYS A 8 -9.01 0.39 -18.60
CA LYS A 8 -8.56 -0.27 -19.85
C LYS A 8 -7.17 0.24 -20.22
N GLY A 9 -6.20 -0.67 -20.43
CA GLY A 9 -4.77 -0.42 -20.63
C GLY A 9 -4.40 0.26 -21.95
N LYS A 10 -4.90 1.47 -22.18
CA LYS A 10 -4.59 2.34 -23.34
C LYS A 10 -4.46 3.80 -22.89
N THR A 11 -3.48 4.08 -22.04
CA THR A 11 -3.08 5.46 -21.70
C THR A 11 -1.58 5.57 -21.91
N ARG A 12 -1.06 6.76 -22.26
CA ARG A 12 0.40 7.01 -22.47
C ARG A 12 1.27 6.53 -21.30
N ALA A 13 0.72 6.56 -20.08
CA ALA A 13 1.37 6.00 -18.89
C ALA A 13 1.69 4.49 -19.01
N TRP A 14 0.89 3.72 -19.76
CA TRP A 14 1.12 2.29 -19.99
C TRP A 14 2.23 2.00 -21.00
N ASP A 15 2.53 2.93 -21.90
CA ASP A 15 3.60 2.71 -22.89
C ASP A 15 4.96 2.68 -22.18
N GLY A 16 5.19 3.56 -21.20
CA GLY A 16 6.38 3.50 -20.35
C GLY A 16 6.49 2.18 -19.58
N VAL A 17 5.37 1.69 -19.02
CA VAL A 17 5.33 0.39 -18.33
C VAL A 17 5.65 -0.77 -19.27
N LYS A 18 5.11 -0.76 -20.50
CA LYS A 18 5.40 -1.78 -21.51
C LYS A 18 6.87 -1.76 -21.93
N THR A 19 7.46 -0.58 -22.12
CA THR A 19 8.89 -0.46 -22.43
C THR A 19 9.74 -1.09 -21.35
N LYS A 20 9.44 -0.82 -20.07
CA LYS A 20 10.16 -1.45 -18.96
C LYS A 20 9.91 -2.95 -18.85
N ASP A 21 8.69 -3.42 -19.11
CA ASP A 21 8.40 -4.86 -19.16
C ASP A 21 9.18 -5.57 -20.28
N LEU A 22 9.35 -4.92 -21.44
CA LEU A 22 10.19 -5.42 -22.54
C LEU A 22 11.68 -5.46 -22.17
N GLU A 23 12.19 -4.40 -21.54
CA GLU A 23 13.58 -4.37 -21.03
C GLU A 23 13.83 -5.52 -20.04
N VAL A 24 12.90 -5.75 -19.10
CA VAL A 24 12.99 -6.86 -18.14
C VAL A 24 13.02 -8.21 -18.85
N ARG A 25 12.12 -8.43 -19.83
CA ARG A 25 12.10 -9.69 -20.60
C ARG A 25 13.38 -9.93 -21.37
N SER A 26 13.96 -8.90 -21.97
CA SER A 26 15.25 -8.98 -22.65
C SER A 26 16.35 -9.42 -21.69
N SER A 27 16.44 -8.79 -20.51
CA SER A 27 17.40 -9.14 -19.47
C SER A 27 17.24 -10.60 -18.98
N VAL A 28 16.00 -11.07 -18.82
CA VAL A 28 15.72 -12.47 -18.43
C VAL A 28 16.17 -13.44 -19.52
N GLN A 29 15.95 -13.13 -20.80
CA GLN A 29 16.41 -13.97 -21.90
C GLN A 29 17.94 -14.08 -21.95
N VAL A 30 18.64 -12.95 -21.79
CA VAL A 30 20.11 -12.93 -21.73
C VAL A 30 20.61 -13.76 -20.56
N TYR A 31 19.99 -13.61 -19.38
CA TYR A 31 20.34 -14.39 -18.19
C TYR A 31 20.17 -15.90 -18.41
N GLU A 32 19.01 -16.34 -18.91
CA GLU A 32 18.77 -17.78 -19.14
C GLU A 32 19.73 -18.35 -20.19
N HIS A 33 20.10 -17.57 -21.21
CA HIS A 33 21.11 -17.98 -22.20
C HIS A 33 22.49 -18.19 -21.55
N ALA A 34 22.94 -17.22 -20.75
CA ALA A 34 24.21 -17.31 -20.03
C ALA A 34 24.20 -18.46 -19.01
N ARG A 35 23.10 -18.63 -18.28
CA ARG A 35 22.89 -19.71 -17.32
C ARG A 35 22.95 -21.08 -17.99
N ALA A 36 22.33 -21.24 -19.17
CA ALA A 36 22.41 -22.49 -19.93
C ALA A 36 23.84 -22.81 -20.35
N ALA A 37 24.62 -21.81 -20.78
CA ALA A 37 26.04 -21.98 -21.08
C ALA A 37 26.85 -22.40 -19.83
N LEU A 38 26.62 -21.75 -18.69
CA LEU A 38 27.27 -22.09 -17.43
C LEU A 38 26.92 -23.49 -16.92
N HIS A 39 25.68 -23.94 -17.12
CA HIS A 39 25.28 -25.31 -16.82
C HIS A 39 26.00 -26.33 -17.69
N ARG A 40 26.18 -26.05 -19.00
CA ARG A 40 26.97 -26.91 -19.90
C ARG A 40 28.43 -27.01 -19.48
N MET A 41 28.97 -25.96 -18.85
CA MET A 41 30.32 -25.92 -18.30
C MET A 41 30.45 -26.52 -16.89
N GLY A 42 29.37 -27.00 -16.27
CA GLY A 42 29.38 -27.55 -14.91
C GLY A 42 29.42 -26.50 -13.78
N LEU A 43 29.31 -25.21 -14.08
CA LEU A 43 29.37 -24.09 -13.12
C LEU A 43 27.98 -23.54 -12.75
N GLY A 44 26.91 -24.25 -13.10
CA GLY A 44 25.53 -23.76 -13.00
C GLY A 44 24.86 -23.88 -11.63
N ALA A 45 25.47 -24.51 -10.62
CA ALA A 45 24.82 -24.84 -9.35
C ALA A 45 24.32 -23.62 -8.56
N ARG A 46 24.98 -22.47 -8.71
CA ARG A 46 24.62 -21.20 -8.02
C ARG A 46 23.41 -20.49 -8.67
N TRP A 47 23.18 -20.70 -9.97
CA TRP A 47 22.28 -19.87 -10.77
C TRP A 47 20.92 -20.56 -10.92
N GLN A 48 19.88 -20.02 -10.28
CA GLN A 48 18.52 -20.59 -10.34
C GLN A 48 17.72 -20.02 -11.52
N PRO A 49 16.66 -20.72 -12.00
CA PRO A 49 15.79 -20.19 -13.05
C PRO A 49 15.02 -18.96 -12.54
N ILE A 50 14.78 -17.98 -13.42
CA ILE A 50 13.88 -16.84 -13.10
C ILE A 50 12.47 -17.20 -13.53
N LYS A 51 11.56 -17.35 -12.57
CA LYS A 51 10.16 -17.66 -12.86
C LYS A 51 9.33 -16.39 -13.01
N LYS A 52 8.12 -16.53 -13.56
CA LYS A 52 7.20 -15.40 -13.71
C LYS A 52 6.78 -14.82 -12.36
N GLU A 53 6.70 -15.67 -11.33
CA GLU A 53 6.40 -15.26 -9.96
C GLU A 53 7.50 -14.36 -9.39
N ASP A 54 8.76 -14.59 -9.79
CA ASP A 54 9.91 -13.80 -9.34
C ASP A 54 9.94 -12.39 -9.95
N LEU A 55 9.30 -12.21 -11.11
CA LEU A 55 9.17 -10.93 -11.82
C LEU A 55 7.91 -10.16 -11.40
N ALA A 56 7.10 -10.72 -10.50
CA ALA A 56 5.93 -10.03 -10.00
C ALA A 56 6.35 -8.84 -9.13
N MET A 57 5.70 -7.70 -9.35
CA MET A 57 5.89 -6.54 -8.49
C MET A 57 5.47 -6.92 -7.05
N PRO A 58 6.31 -6.66 -6.03
CA PRO A 58 5.95 -6.91 -4.65
C PRO A 58 4.65 -6.20 -4.31
N GLY A 59 3.73 -6.93 -3.66
CA GLY A 59 2.46 -6.38 -3.19
C GLY A 59 2.64 -5.16 -2.29
N ASP A 60 3.79 -5.05 -1.63
CA ASP A 60 4.16 -3.94 -0.74
C ASP A 60 4.27 -2.59 -1.47
N ILE A 61 4.54 -2.61 -2.78
CA ILE A 61 4.61 -1.41 -3.63
C ILE A 61 3.22 -1.04 -4.14
N THR A 62 2.39 -2.03 -4.45
CA THR A 62 1.06 -1.80 -5.04
C THR A 62 -0.02 -1.54 -3.98
N GLU A 63 0.10 -2.16 -2.81
CA GLU A 63 -0.89 -2.15 -1.73
C GLU A 63 -0.18 -1.86 -0.40
N ALA A 64 -0.05 -0.58 -0.07
CA ALA A 64 0.68 -0.11 1.11
C ALA A 64 0.16 -0.72 2.44
N ASN A 65 -1.13 -1.08 2.49
CA ASN A 65 -1.82 -1.60 3.68
C ASN A 65 -2.11 -3.11 3.62
N ARG A 66 -1.50 -3.86 2.69
CA ARG A 66 -1.74 -5.30 2.57
C ARG A 66 -1.32 -6.03 3.86
N THR A 67 -2.18 -6.91 4.37
CA THR A 67 -1.84 -7.79 5.50
C THR A 67 -0.98 -8.97 5.01
N GLY A 68 -0.01 -9.41 5.84
CA GLY A 68 0.82 -10.59 5.51
C GLY A 68 2.10 -10.33 4.68
N GLN A 69 2.56 -9.07 4.57
CA GLN A 69 3.80 -8.69 3.86
C GLN A 69 5.04 -9.48 4.31
N ARG A 70 5.09 -9.87 5.59
CA ARG A 70 6.18 -10.68 6.16
C ARG A 70 6.38 -12.05 5.48
N SER A 71 5.41 -12.58 4.72
CA SER A 71 5.50 -13.92 4.10
C SER A 71 5.85 -13.93 2.62
N SER A 72 5.92 -12.77 1.94
CA SER A 72 6.36 -12.76 0.54
C SER A 72 7.86 -13.03 0.49
N THR A 73 8.23 -14.24 0.09
CA THR A 73 9.63 -14.62 -0.13
C THR A 73 10.16 -13.81 -1.30
N LEU A 74 11.17 -12.98 -1.06
CA LEU A 74 11.87 -12.24 -2.11
C LEU A 74 12.48 -13.22 -3.13
N PRO A 75 12.48 -12.90 -4.43
CA PRO A 75 13.16 -13.69 -5.45
C PRO A 75 14.60 -14.00 -5.08
N TRP A 76 15.09 -15.17 -5.51
CA TRP A 76 16.39 -15.69 -5.08
C TRP A 76 17.57 -14.79 -5.44
N PHE A 77 17.48 -14.04 -6.54
CA PHE A 77 18.52 -13.10 -6.97
C PHE A 77 18.56 -11.80 -6.14
N TRP A 78 17.53 -11.53 -5.33
CA TRP A 78 17.53 -10.48 -4.32
C TRP A 78 17.95 -10.99 -2.94
N ARG A 79 18.10 -12.31 -2.76
CA ARG A 79 18.57 -12.91 -1.50
C ARG A 79 20.10 -12.94 -1.51
N LEU A 80 20.70 -12.27 -0.53
CA LEU A 80 22.13 -12.27 -0.28
C LEU A 80 22.50 -13.58 0.44
N ASP A 81 22.43 -14.71 -0.27
CA ASP A 81 22.60 -16.05 0.33
C ASP A 81 24.07 -16.51 0.43
N ASP A 82 25.02 -15.68 0.01
CA ASP A 82 26.44 -15.88 0.31
C ASP A 82 26.94 -14.70 1.16
N GLY A 83 27.33 -14.96 2.41
CA GLY A 83 27.95 -13.97 3.29
C GLY A 83 29.16 -13.25 2.66
N SER A 84 29.74 -13.80 1.58
CA SER A 84 30.77 -13.14 0.76
C SER A 84 30.29 -12.01 -0.14
N ALA A 85 29.00 -11.94 -0.48
CA ALA A 85 28.44 -10.84 -1.25
C ALA A 85 28.07 -9.66 -0.36
N ILE A 86 27.69 -9.90 0.90
CA ILE A 86 27.37 -8.85 1.87
C ILE A 86 28.58 -7.94 2.07
N ASP A 87 29.78 -8.51 2.33
CA ASP A 87 31.04 -7.77 2.49
C ASP A 87 31.41 -6.91 1.25
N LYS A 88 31.10 -7.38 0.04
CA LYS A 88 31.40 -6.66 -1.21
C LYS A 88 30.34 -5.61 -1.59
N ILE A 89 29.08 -5.83 -1.17
CA ILE A 89 27.93 -4.98 -1.49
C ILE A 89 27.75 -3.88 -0.43
N GLU A 90 28.20 -4.08 0.80
CA GLU A 90 28.24 -3.06 1.86
C GLU A 90 29.14 -1.88 1.48
N GLY A 91 30.14 -2.11 0.62
CA GLY A 91 30.93 -1.05 -0.05
C GLY A 91 30.25 -0.40 -1.26
N SER A 92 29.09 -0.90 -1.71
CA SER A 92 28.33 -0.33 -2.83
C SER A 92 27.17 0.52 -2.32
N ASN A 93 27.16 1.81 -2.70
CA ASN A 93 26.15 2.79 -2.26
C ASN A 93 24.68 2.35 -2.53
N VAL A 94 24.46 1.50 -3.54
CA VAL A 94 23.12 1.12 -4.02
C VAL A 94 22.33 0.35 -2.96
N MET A 95 22.94 -0.62 -2.27
CA MET A 95 22.19 -1.42 -1.29
C MET A 95 21.93 -0.66 0.01
N GLY A 96 22.86 0.20 0.41
CA GLY A 96 22.66 1.14 1.52
C GLY A 96 21.47 2.08 1.27
N GLU A 97 21.34 2.60 0.05
CA GLU A 97 20.19 3.41 -0.36
C GLU A 97 18.87 2.63 -0.31
N VAL A 98 18.85 1.37 -0.77
CA VAL A 98 17.66 0.50 -0.72
C VAL A 98 17.20 0.29 0.73
N TYR A 99 18.12 -0.05 1.64
CA TYR A 99 17.79 -0.20 3.05
C TYR A 99 17.32 1.11 3.69
N ARG A 100 17.99 2.22 3.39
CA ARG A 100 17.62 3.55 3.89
C ARG A 100 16.21 3.94 3.45
N VAL A 101 15.87 3.75 2.17
CA VAL A 101 14.54 4.04 1.63
C VAL A 101 13.48 3.15 2.26
N ASN A 102 13.76 1.85 2.43
CA ASN A 102 12.84 0.93 3.09
C ASN A 102 12.58 1.31 4.55
N TRP A 103 13.63 1.70 5.29
CA TRP A 103 13.50 2.21 6.65
C TRP A 103 12.68 3.50 6.70
N LEU A 104 12.96 4.47 5.81
CA LEU A 104 12.19 5.72 5.74
C LEU A 104 10.71 5.47 5.44
N ARG A 105 10.39 4.54 4.54
CA ARG A 105 9.01 4.15 4.23
C ARG A 105 8.32 3.50 5.43
N ALA A 106 9.01 2.60 6.13
CA ALA A 106 8.48 1.98 7.34
C ALA A 106 8.21 3.02 8.43
N LYS A 107 9.16 3.94 8.67
CA LYS A 107 9.00 5.07 9.60
C LYS A 107 7.81 5.95 9.24
N ALA A 108 7.67 6.33 7.97
CA ALA A 108 6.54 7.13 7.49
C ALA A 108 5.20 6.41 7.66
N ARG A 109 5.17 5.08 7.51
CA ARG A 109 3.96 4.28 7.73
C ARG A 109 3.55 4.28 9.21
N VAL A 110 4.50 4.09 10.12
CA VAL A 110 4.27 4.16 11.56
C VAL A 110 3.75 5.54 11.96
N ALA A 111 4.39 6.61 11.48
CA ALA A 111 3.97 7.98 11.75
C ALA A 111 2.53 8.24 11.29
N ARG A 112 2.17 7.80 10.08
CA ARG A 112 0.79 7.90 9.57
C ARG A 112 -0.21 7.15 10.44
N TRP A 113 0.10 5.91 10.84
CA TRP A 113 -0.81 5.14 11.69
C TRP A 113 -1.00 5.76 13.07
N MET A 114 0.04 6.36 13.64
CA MET A 114 -0.08 7.12 14.89
C MET A 114 -0.99 8.33 14.73
N GLU A 115 -0.86 9.08 13.63
CA GLU A 115 -1.72 10.21 13.31
C GLU A 115 -3.18 9.77 13.10
N GLU A 116 -3.39 8.73 12.30
CA GLU A 116 -4.73 8.18 12.00
C GLU A 116 -5.45 7.71 13.27
N THR A 117 -4.72 7.12 14.23
CA THR A 117 -5.29 6.73 15.52
C THR A 117 -5.84 7.94 16.28
N ASN A 118 -5.10 9.05 16.31
CA ASN A 118 -5.54 10.28 16.97
C ASN A 118 -6.71 10.95 16.22
N ILE A 119 -6.66 10.98 14.88
CA ILE A 119 -7.76 11.54 14.06
C ILE A 119 -9.06 10.77 14.32
N VAL A 120 -9.01 9.43 14.25
CA VAL A 120 -10.20 8.58 14.42
C VAL A 120 -10.82 8.76 15.81
N GLU A 121 -10.01 8.85 16.87
CA GLU A 121 -10.51 9.11 18.23
C GLU A 121 -11.25 10.46 18.30
N ASN A 122 -10.67 11.51 17.70
CA ASN A 122 -11.28 12.83 17.67
C ASN A 122 -12.55 12.86 16.81
N GLU A 123 -12.57 12.19 15.66
CA GLU A 123 -13.74 12.07 14.78
C GLU A 123 -14.91 11.38 15.49
N MET A 124 -14.65 10.31 16.25
CA MET A 124 -15.68 9.63 17.06
C MET A 124 -16.25 10.59 18.11
N ARG A 125 -15.39 11.33 18.82
CA ARG A 125 -15.82 12.32 19.81
C ARG A 125 -16.63 13.45 19.17
N TRP A 126 -16.19 13.99 18.04
CA TRP A 126 -16.88 15.04 17.31
C TRP A 126 -18.24 14.57 16.79
N THR A 127 -18.36 13.33 16.37
CA THR A 127 -19.63 12.73 15.93
C THR A 127 -20.63 12.66 17.08
N ILE A 128 -20.20 12.21 18.27
CA ILE A 128 -21.07 12.21 19.46
C ILE A 128 -21.49 13.64 19.82
N ASN A 129 -20.54 14.58 19.81
CA ASN A 129 -20.81 15.97 20.15
C ASN A 129 -21.73 16.67 19.13
N SER A 130 -21.64 16.32 17.85
CA SER A 130 -22.51 16.86 16.82
C SER A 130 -23.96 16.40 17.03
N PHE A 131 -24.18 15.12 17.36
CA PHE A 131 -25.51 14.61 17.71
C PHE A 131 -26.07 15.26 18.98
N LYS A 132 -25.25 15.44 20.02
CA LYS A 132 -25.68 16.18 21.23
C LYS A 132 -26.08 17.62 20.91
N ASN A 133 -25.32 18.31 20.08
CA ASN A 133 -25.64 19.67 19.66
C ASN A 133 -26.92 19.72 18.82
N LEU A 134 -27.13 18.78 17.90
CA LEU A 134 -28.36 18.66 17.12
C LEU A 134 -29.58 18.42 18.03
N ALA A 135 -29.47 17.48 18.99
CA ALA A 135 -30.52 17.22 19.96
C ALA A 135 -30.85 18.49 20.77
N GLN A 136 -29.83 19.20 21.25
CA GLN A 136 -30.03 20.45 21.99
C GLN A 136 -30.69 21.54 21.12
N LYS A 137 -30.28 21.68 19.85
CA LYS A 137 -30.93 22.59 18.90
C LYS A 137 -32.41 22.26 18.73
N TRP A 138 -32.75 20.99 18.52
CA TRP A 138 -34.16 20.58 18.39
C TRP A 138 -34.97 20.86 19.65
N THR A 139 -34.44 20.56 20.84
CA THR A 139 -35.14 20.89 22.10
C THR A 139 -35.32 22.39 22.31
N ASN A 140 -34.36 23.21 21.87
CA ASN A 140 -34.46 24.66 21.97
C ASN A 140 -35.49 25.22 20.98
N GLU A 141 -35.54 24.68 19.76
CA GLU A 141 -36.56 25.08 18.77
C GLU A 141 -37.96 24.64 19.22
N GLU A 142 -38.10 23.47 19.85
CA GLU A 142 -39.38 23.02 20.45
C GLU A 142 -39.87 23.99 21.53
N LYS A 143 -39.00 24.41 22.47
CA LYS A 143 -39.34 25.40 23.49
C LYS A 143 -39.80 26.73 22.88
N LYS A 144 -39.04 27.24 21.90
CA LYS A 144 -39.41 28.47 21.18
C LYS A 144 -40.72 28.35 20.40
N ALA A 145 -41.05 27.16 19.89
CA ALA A 145 -42.31 26.89 19.20
C ALA A 145 -43.49 26.85 20.17
N ALA A 146 -43.29 26.26 21.35
CA ALA A 146 -44.28 26.27 22.43
C ALA A 146 -44.58 27.71 22.91
N ASP A 147 -43.54 28.55 23.07
CA ASP A 147 -43.69 29.96 23.43
C ASP A 147 -44.42 30.79 22.36
N ARG A 148 -44.28 30.42 21.07
CA ARG A 148 -44.94 31.07 19.93
C ARG A 148 -46.33 30.52 19.58
N GLN A 149 -46.81 29.47 20.27
CA GLN A 149 -48.05 28.75 19.95
C GLN A 149 -48.15 28.25 18.49
N GLU A 150 -47.02 27.93 17.85
CA GLU A 150 -47.01 27.45 16.46
C GLU A 150 -47.29 25.94 16.41
N ARG A 151 -48.54 25.58 16.10
CA ARG A 151 -49.04 24.19 16.04
C ARG A 151 -48.27 23.25 15.10
N GLY A 152 -47.56 23.78 14.10
CA GLY A 152 -46.86 22.99 13.07
C GLY A 152 -45.55 22.33 13.51
N LEU A 153 -44.90 22.84 14.57
CA LEU A 153 -43.64 22.29 15.11
C LEU A 153 -43.88 21.22 16.20
N GLN A 154 -45.06 21.25 16.84
CA GLN A 154 -45.46 20.26 17.86
C GLN A 154 -45.72 18.86 17.28
N SER A 155 -46.00 18.74 15.98
CA SER A 155 -46.25 17.45 15.33
C SER A 155 -44.98 16.60 15.15
N TYR A 156 -43.80 17.22 15.14
CA TYR A 156 -42.52 16.52 14.98
C TYR A 156 -41.95 15.98 16.29
N SER A 157 -42.43 16.43 17.46
CA SER A 157 -41.95 15.94 18.77
C SER A 157 -42.82 14.84 19.40
N GLY A 158 -44.03 14.58 18.88
CA GLY A 158 -44.94 13.54 19.37
C GLY A 158 -44.68 12.11 18.88
N GLY A 159 -43.57 11.88 18.17
CA GLY A 159 -43.21 10.59 17.58
C GLY A 159 -41.99 9.94 18.24
N ALA A 160 -41.99 9.79 19.56
CA ALA A 160 -40.99 9.00 20.28
C ALA A 160 -41.68 7.81 20.97
N ILE A 161 -41.30 6.59 20.53
CA ILE A 161 -41.57 5.30 21.19
C ILE A 161 -40.89 5.27 22.57
#